data_AF-A0A9X8VM82-F1
#
_entry.id   AF-A0A9X8VM82-F1
#
_cell.length_a   1.000
_cell.length_b   1.000
_cell.length_c   1.000
_cell.angle_alpha   90.00
_cell.angle_beta   90.00
_cell.angle_gamma   90.00
#
_symmetry.space_group_name_H-M   'P 1'
#
loop_
_entity.id
_entity.type
_entity.pdbx_description
1 polymer ?
#
loop_
_entity_poly.entity_id
_entity_poly.type
_entity_poly.pdbx_seq_one_letter_code
_entity_poly.pdbx_strand_id
1 'polypeptide(L)'
;MKKKPLTPEQSSAAKMLKAIYDSKKRELGLSQELLAEKMGMGQSGVAQLLNGSNAIGPGHAAKFAAILGIKVDDFSAHLASEIAEMAGYVGENEVAKVSQLTKEQEDLLRVFNTLPKAEADRFLAEMKARSAHFMAMYEEMHKKLHGKAS
;
A
#
# COMPACT_ATOMS: atom_id res chain seq x y z
N MET A 1 -24.37 -27.70 7.34
CA MET A 1 -23.00 -28.09 6.95
C MET A 1 -22.04 -27.72 8.08
N LYS A 2 -21.10 -28.60 8.47
CA LYS A 2 -20.05 -28.26 9.44
C LYS A 2 -19.01 -27.37 8.74
N LYS A 3 -18.63 -26.25 9.35
CA LYS A 3 -17.56 -25.39 8.84
C LYS A 3 -16.24 -26.17 8.83
N LYS A 4 -15.43 -25.97 7.78
CA LYS A 4 -14.09 -26.57 7.71
C LYS A 4 -13.26 -26.00 8.87
N PRO A 5 -12.56 -26.85 9.64
CA PRO A 5 -11.70 -26.36 10.72
C PRO A 5 -10.58 -25.50 10.15
N LEU A 6 -10.16 -24.49 10.91
CA LEU A 6 -9.02 -23.64 10.55
C LEU A 6 -7.72 -24.43 10.60
N THR A 7 -6.78 -24.05 9.74
CA THR A 7 -5.40 -24.55 9.84
C THR A 7 -4.69 -23.91 11.05
N PRO A 8 -3.58 -24.50 11.54
CA PRO A 8 -2.76 -23.90 12.59
C PRO A 8 -2.29 -22.48 12.23
N GLU A 9 -1.91 -22.24 10.98
CA GLU A 9 -1.46 -20.95 10.47
C GLU A 9 -2.59 -19.90 10.53
N GLN A 10 -3.80 -20.27 10.11
CA GLN A 10 -4.97 -19.39 10.17
C GLN A 10 -5.35 -19.03 11.61
N SER A 11 -5.24 -20.00 12.51
CA SER A 11 -5.52 -19.81 13.93
C SER A 11 -4.48 -18.91 14.60
N SER A 12 -3.20 -19.09 14.23
CA SER A 12 -2.09 -18.24 14.67
C SER A 12 -2.27 -16.79 14.20
N ALA A 13 -2.62 -16.59 12.92
CA ALA A 13 -2.88 -15.27 12.36
C ALA A 13 -4.03 -14.55 13.09
N ALA A 14 -5.14 -15.24 13.37
CA ALA A 14 -6.24 -14.68 14.15
C ALA A 14 -5.82 -14.28 15.57
N LYS A 15 -5.04 -15.14 16.24
CA LYS A 15 -4.51 -14.86 17.58
C LYS A 15 -3.59 -13.63 17.59
N MET A 16 -2.67 -13.54 16.64
CA MET A 16 -1.75 -12.40 16.49
C MET A 16 -2.51 -11.11 16.21
N LEU A 17 -3.44 -11.14 15.25
CA LEU A 17 -4.26 -9.98 14.92
C LEU A 17 -5.08 -9.50 16.12
N LYS A 18 -5.69 -10.43 16.88
CA LYS A 18 -6.44 -10.08 18.09
C LYS A 18 -5.55 -9.43 19.15
N ALA A 19 -4.33 -9.94 19.35
CA ALA A 19 -3.38 -9.35 20.28
C ALA A 19 -3.01 -7.90 19.89
N ILE A 20 -2.79 -7.65 18.59
CA ILE A 20 -2.49 -6.32 18.06
C ILE A 20 -3.70 -5.38 18.20
N TYR A 21 -4.90 -5.87 17.90
CA TYR A 21 -6.12 -5.10 18.13
C TYR A 21 -6.29 -4.74 19.61
N ASP A 22 -6.12 -5.71 20.52
CA ASP A 22 -6.27 -5.48 21.95
C ASP A 22 -5.24 -4.49 22.51
N SER A 23 -4.02 -4.44 21.97
CA SER A 23 -3.00 -3.48 22.37
C SER A 23 -3.26 -2.06 21.83
N LYS A 24 -3.73 -1.94 20.59
CA LYS A 24 -3.93 -0.64 19.91
C LYS A 24 -5.31 -0.02 20.12
N LYS A 25 -6.34 -0.79 20.48
CA LYS A 25 -7.73 -0.31 20.48
C LYS A 25 -7.97 0.93 21.34
N ARG A 26 -7.26 1.08 22.47
CA ARG A 26 -7.41 2.25 23.35
C ARG A 26 -6.78 3.50 22.75
N GLU A 27 -5.58 3.35 22.19
CA GLU A 27 -4.84 4.42 21.51
C GLU A 27 -5.60 4.93 20.29
N LEU A 28 -6.15 4.00 19.50
CA LEU A 28 -6.89 4.31 18.27
C LEU A 28 -8.36 4.68 18.51
N GLY A 29 -8.82 4.71 19.77
CA GLY A 29 -10.23 4.97 20.09
C GLY A 29 -11.20 3.95 19.48
N LEU A 30 -10.75 2.72 19.22
CA LEU A 30 -11.55 1.68 18.61
C LEU A 30 -12.36 0.91 19.66
N SER A 31 -13.68 0.92 19.49
CA SER A 31 -14.54 -0.14 20.00
C SER A 31 -14.67 -1.25 18.95
N GLN A 32 -15.15 -2.42 19.35
CA GLN A 32 -15.43 -3.49 18.38
C GLN A 32 -16.56 -3.08 17.42
N GLU A 33 -17.43 -2.15 17.83
CA GLU A 33 -18.54 -1.64 17.02
C GLU A 33 -18.02 -0.71 15.94
N LEU A 34 -17.17 0.24 16.32
CA LEU A 34 -16.50 1.13 15.39
C LEU A 34 -15.56 0.35 14.44
N LEU A 35 -14.90 -0.69 14.93
CA LEU A 35 -14.11 -1.58 14.08
C LEU A 35 -14.99 -2.28 13.04
N ALA A 36 -16.15 -2.81 13.46
CA ALA A 36 -17.10 -3.47 12.56
C ALA A 36 -17.64 -2.50 11.50
N GLU A 37 -18.01 -1.29 11.91
CA GLU A 37 -18.42 -0.21 11.01
C GLU A 37 -17.33 0.10 9.98
N LYS A 38 -16.08 0.33 10.42
CA LYS A 38 -14.93 0.60 9.52
C LYS A 38 -14.62 -0.57 8.59
N MET A 39 -14.82 -1.80 9.04
CA MET A 39 -14.65 -3.00 8.23
C MET A 39 -15.76 -3.16 7.17
N GLY A 40 -16.90 -2.49 7.36
CA GLY A 40 -18.11 -2.63 6.54
C GLY A 40 -18.79 -3.98 6.76
N MET A 41 -18.72 -4.54 7.98
CA MET A 41 -19.31 -5.83 8.32
C MET A 41 -19.92 -5.82 9.73
N GLY A 42 -20.79 -6.76 10.06
CA GLY A 42 -21.39 -6.83 11.40
C GLY A 42 -20.39 -7.22 12.50
N GLN A 43 -20.64 -6.78 13.74
CA GLN A 43 -19.78 -7.07 14.91
C GLN A 43 -19.51 -8.57 15.10
N SER A 44 -20.53 -9.42 14.93
CA SER A 44 -20.38 -10.88 15.02
C SER A 44 -19.37 -11.42 14.00
N GLY A 45 -19.33 -10.85 12.80
CA GLY A 45 -18.35 -11.21 11.78
C GLY A 45 -16.93 -10.83 12.16
N VAL A 46 -16.73 -9.62 12.71
CA VAL A 46 -15.42 -9.20 13.25
C VAL A 46 -14.99 -10.11 14.41
N ALA A 47 -15.90 -10.44 15.33
CA ALA A 47 -15.62 -11.35 16.43
C ALA A 47 -15.20 -12.74 15.93
N GLN A 48 -15.88 -13.26 14.91
CA GLN A 48 -15.53 -14.56 14.31
C GLN A 48 -14.14 -14.56 13.66
N LEU A 49 -13.69 -13.43 13.09
CA LEU A 49 -12.34 -13.31 12.53
C LEU A 49 -11.28 -13.20 13.64
N LEU A 50 -11.47 -12.31 14.62
CA LEU A 50 -10.52 -12.10 15.73
C LEU A 50 -10.38 -13.34 16.62
N ASN A 51 -11.47 -14.10 16.81
CA ASN A 51 -11.46 -15.30 17.64
C ASN A 51 -11.09 -16.57 16.86
N GLY A 52 -10.75 -16.48 15.57
CA GLY A 52 -10.40 -17.66 14.77
C GLY A 52 -11.56 -18.65 14.62
N SER A 53 -12.80 -18.16 14.52
CA SER A 53 -13.94 -19.00 14.12
C SER A 53 -14.11 -19.05 12.60
N ASN A 54 -13.65 -18.00 11.89
CA ASN A 54 -13.57 -17.93 10.43
C ASN A 54 -12.15 -17.55 10.02
N ALA A 55 -11.73 -18.00 8.83
CA ALA A 55 -10.43 -17.63 8.28
C ALA A 55 -10.42 -16.15 7.88
N ILE A 56 -9.29 -15.48 8.12
CA ILE A 56 -9.05 -14.13 7.62
C ILE A 56 -8.58 -14.28 6.17
N GLY A 57 -9.33 -13.71 5.23
CA GLY A 57 -8.94 -13.64 3.82
C GLY A 57 -8.17 -12.35 3.48
N PRO A 58 -7.53 -12.27 2.31
CA PRO A 58 -6.72 -11.13 1.87
C PRO A 58 -7.40 -9.75 2.02
N GLY A 59 -8.66 -9.64 1.61
CA GLY A 59 -9.42 -8.38 1.70
C GLY A 59 -9.65 -7.92 3.14
N HIS A 60 -9.99 -8.83 4.05
CA HIS A 60 -10.14 -8.50 5.47
C HIS A 60 -8.79 -8.18 6.10
N ALA A 61 -7.74 -8.91 5.73
CA ALA A 61 -6.38 -8.69 6.21
C ALA A 61 -5.88 -7.27 5.88
N ALA A 62 -6.05 -6.85 4.62
CA ALA A 62 -5.69 -5.50 4.17
C ALA A 62 -6.47 -4.41 4.92
N LYS A 63 -7.78 -4.60 5.13
CA LYS A 63 -8.61 -3.65 5.89
C LYS A 63 -8.19 -3.55 7.36
N PHE A 64 -7.92 -4.68 8.02
CA PHE A 64 -7.40 -4.67 9.38
C PHE A 64 -6.06 -3.95 9.48
N ALA A 65 -5.15 -4.23 8.55
CA ALA A 65 -3.85 -3.56 8.48
C ALA A 65 -4.00 -2.04 8.35
N ALA A 66 -4.86 -1.59 7.43
CA ALA A 66 -5.15 -0.17 7.24
C ALA A 66 -5.77 0.49 8.48
N ILE A 67 -6.77 -0.14 9.11
CA ILE A 67 -7.47 0.42 10.28
C ILE A 67 -6.55 0.48 11.51
N LEU A 68 -5.70 -0.53 11.70
CA LEU A 68 -4.80 -0.64 12.85
C LEU A 68 -3.45 0.06 12.66
N GLY A 69 -3.19 0.60 11.45
CA GLY A 69 -1.91 1.20 11.10
C GLY A 69 -0.75 0.23 11.28
N ILE A 70 -0.89 -0.98 10.72
CA ILE A 70 0.12 -2.05 10.73
C ILE A 70 0.28 -2.60 9.32
N LYS A 71 1.25 -3.49 9.12
CA LYS A 71 1.39 -4.26 7.89
C LYS A 71 0.71 -5.63 8.05
N VAL A 72 0.41 -6.29 6.94
CA VAL A 72 -0.20 -7.64 6.97
C VAL A 72 0.81 -8.69 7.46
N ASP A 73 2.09 -8.51 7.17
CA ASP A 73 3.19 -9.38 7.61
C ASP A 73 3.33 -9.43 9.14
N ASP A 74 2.93 -8.37 9.86
CA ASP A 74 2.93 -8.29 11.33
C ASP A 74 2.06 -9.37 12.00
N PHE A 75 1.05 -9.91 11.31
CA PHE A 75 0.22 -11.01 11.83
C PHE A 75 0.14 -12.23 10.92
N SER A 76 0.48 -12.12 9.63
CA SER A 76 0.49 -13.26 8.71
C SER A 76 1.37 -13.02 7.48
N ALA A 77 2.55 -13.65 7.47
CA ALA A 77 3.41 -13.68 6.30
C ALA A 77 2.75 -14.34 5.07
N HIS A 78 1.90 -15.35 5.30
CA HIS A 78 1.19 -16.04 4.22
C HIS A 78 0.18 -15.12 3.51
N LEU A 79 -0.66 -14.41 4.28
CA LEU A 79 -1.62 -13.45 3.70
C LEU A 79 -0.90 -12.28 3.02
N ALA A 80 0.24 -11.84 3.58
CA ALA A 80 1.05 -10.81 2.95
C ALA A 80 1.59 -11.27 1.58
N SER A 81 2.09 -12.51 1.50
CA SER A 81 2.55 -13.11 0.24
C SER A 81 1.41 -13.26 -0.77
N GLU A 82 0.25 -13.74 -0.33
CA GLU A 82 -0.94 -13.90 -1.18
C GLU A 82 -1.39 -12.55 -1.76
N ILE A 83 -1.45 -11.49 -0.93
CA ILE A 83 -1.79 -10.14 -1.38
C ILE A 83 -0.76 -9.60 -2.39
N ALA A 84 0.53 -9.82 -2.13
CA ALA A 84 1.59 -9.37 -3.02
C ALA A 84 1.52 -10.07 -4.39
N GLU A 85 1.24 -11.37 -4.40
CA GLU A 85 1.00 -12.15 -5.61
C GLU A 85 -0.22 -11.61 -6.38
N MET A 86 -1.35 -11.40 -5.69
CA MET A 86 -2.56 -10.80 -6.29
C MET A 86 -2.28 -9.42 -6.90
N ALA A 87 -1.52 -8.57 -6.22
CA ALA A 87 -1.16 -7.24 -6.69
C ALA A 87 -0.28 -7.29 -7.96
N GLY A 88 0.55 -8.32 -8.13
CA GLY A 88 1.35 -8.54 -9.33
C GLY A 88 0.55 -8.78 -10.61
N TYR A 89 -0.75 -9.09 -10.49
CA TYR A 89 -1.66 -9.28 -11.63
C TYR A 89 -2.56 -8.07 -11.90
N VAL A 90 -2.42 -6.99 -11.12
CA VAL A 90 -3.12 -5.73 -11.36
C VAL A 90 -2.17 -4.81 -12.14
N GLY A 91 -2.64 -4.22 -13.24
CA GLY A 91 -1.85 -3.23 -13.99
C GLY A 91 -1.42 -2.05 -13.08
N GLU A 92 -0.35 -1.35 -13.43
CA GLU A 92 0.15 -0.21 -12.65
C GLU A 92 -1.00 0.75 -12.32
N ASN A 93 -1.34 0.82 -11.03
CA ASN A 93 -2.45 1.63 -10.56
C ASN A 93 -1.94 3.06 -10.36
N GLU A 94 -2.22 3.96 -11.32
CA GLU A 94 -1.75 5.36 -11.26
C GLU A 94 -2.18 6.07 -9.97
N VAL A 95 -3.31 5.65 -9.37
CA VAL A 95 -3.85 6.17 -8.11
C VAL A 95 -2.92 5.90 -6.91
N ALA A 96 -2.15 4.80 -6.93
CA ALA A 96 -1.22 4.46 -5.85
C ALA A 96 0.07 5.31 -5.87
N LYS A 97 0.41 5.95 -7.00
CA LYS A 97 1.54 6.91 -7.07
C LYS A 97 1.17 8.28 -6.49
N VAL A 98 -0.10 8.68 -6.58
CA VAL A 98 -0.57 9.99 -6.08
C VAL A 98 -0.45 10.09 -4.55
N SER A 99 -0.59 8.98 -3.82
CA SER A 99 -0.43 8.93 -2.35
C SER A 99 1.03 8.91 -1.87
N GLN A 100 2.01 8.96 -2.79
CA GLN A 100 3.45 8.96 -2.49
C GLN A 100 4.20 10.20 -3.02
N LEU A 101 3.48 11.24 -3.43
CA LEU A 101 4.10 12.44 -3.98
C LEU A 101 4.78 13.28 -2.89
N THR A 102 5.94 13.86 -3.22
CA THR A 102 6.53 14.92 -2.39
C THR A 102 5.75 16.23 -2.56
N LYS A 103 5.92 17.17 -1.64
CA LYS A 103 5.27 18.50 -1.72
C LYS A 103 5.57 19.21 -3.04
N GLU A 104 6.80 19.09 -3.51
CA GLU A 104 7.25 19.68 -4.78
C GLU A 104 6.57 19.03 -5.99
N GLN A 105 6.31 17.72 -5.92
CA GLN A 105 5.59 16.99 -6.97
C GLN A 105 4.09 17.36 -6.97
N GLU A 106 3.49 17.55 -5.80
CA GLU A 106 2.11 18.04 -5.67
C GLU A 106 1.96 19.45 -6.24
N ASP A 107 2.87 20.36 -5.89
CA ASP A 107 2.88 21.73 -6.40
C ASP A 107 3.07 21.77 -7.92
N LEU A 108 3.94 20.92 -8.47
CA LEU A 108 4.11 20.78 -9.92
C LEU A 108 2.80 20.39 -10.61
N LEU A 109 2.11 19.36 -10.10
CA LEU A 109 0.82 18.92 -10.65
C LEU A 109 -0.24 20.00 -10.54
N ARG A 110 -0.27 20.73 -9.41
CA ARG A 110 -1.20 21.85 -9.22
C ARG A 110 -0.99 22.92 -10.29
N VAL A 111 0.24 23.36 -10.51
CA VAL A 111 0.55 24.36 -11.55
C VAL A 111 0.20 23.81 -12.93
N PHE A 112 0.62 22.58 -13.22
CA PHE A 112 0.37 21.93 -14.51
C PHE A 112 -1.11 21.87 -14.88
N ASN A 113 -1.96 21.50 -13.92
CA ASN A 113 -3.42 21.39 -14.12
C ASN A 113 -4.12 22.74 -14.33
N THR A 114 -3.46 23.87 -14.01
CA THR A 114 -4.00 25.21 -14.29
C THR A 114 -3.63 25.76 -15.67
N LEU A 115 -2.69 25.10 -16.38
CA LEU A 115 -2.24 25.57 -17.68
C LEU A 115 -3.26 25.26 -18.79
N PRO A 116 -3.42 26.15 -19.78
CA PRO A 116 -4.06 25.79 -21.04
C PRO A 116 -3.32 24.63 -21.70
N LYS A 117 -4.05 23.75 -22.40
CA LYS A 117 -3.48 22.52 -23.00
C LYS A 117 -2.19 22.76 -23.80
N ALA A 118 -2.17 23.79 -24.65
CA ALA A 118 -1.00 24.10 -25.46
C ALA A 118 0.25 24.47 -24.63
N GLU A 119 0.06 25.16 -23.51
CA GLU A 119 1.16 25.51 -22.59
C GLU A 119 1.59 24.31 -21.74
N ALA A 120 0.64 23.46 -21.33
CA ALA A 120 0.94 22.21 -20.66
C ALA A 120 1.80 21.28 -21.53
N ASP A 121 1.44 21.13 -22.82
CA ASP A 121 2.19 20.33 -23.79
C ASP A 121 3.61 20.89 -24.00
N ARG A 122 3.74 22.22 -24.11
CA ARG A 122 5.03 22.91 -24.23
C ARG A 122 5.89 22.71 -22.99
N PHE A 123 5.31 22.87 -21.81
CA PHE A 123 5.99 22.65 -20.54
C PHE A 123 6.54 21.23 -20.42
N LEU A 124 5.75 20.21 -20.78
CA LEU A 124 6.22 18.83 -20.80
C LEU A 124 7.36 18.60 -21.78
N ALA A 125 7.30 19.19 -22.98
CA ALA A 125 8.35 19.07 -23.97
C ALA A 125 9.68 19.68 -23.46
N GLU A 126 9.62 20.85 -22.82
CA GLU A 126 10.79 21.49 -22.24
C GLU A 126 11.39 20.66 -21.09
N MET A 127 10.55 20.17 -20.17
CA MET A 127 11.01 19.34 -19.05
C MET A 127 11.67 18.04 -19.53
N LYS A 128 11.11 17.39 -20.56
CA LYS A 128 11.72 16.21 -21.18
C LYS A 128 13.07 16.52 -21.80
N ALA A 129 13.18 17.61 -22.57
CA ALA A 129 14.43 18.02 -23.19
C ALA A 129 15.52 18.33 -22.14
N ARG A 130 15.16 19.06 -21.09
CA ARG A 130 16.08 19.39 -19.99
C ARG A 130 16.52 18.14 -19.22
N SER A 131 15.60 17.22 -18.93
CA SER A 131 15.93 15.93 -18.30
C SER A 131 16.90 15.11 -19.15
N ALA A 132 16.62 14.97 -20.45
CA ALA A 132 17.50 14.25 -21.39
C ALA A 132 18.90 14.86 -21.45
N HIS A 133 19.02 16.19 -21.43
CA HIS A 133 20.31 16.88 -21.40
C HIS A 133 21.13 16.52 -20.14
N PHE A 134 20.50 16.55 -18.97
CA PHE A 134 21.18 16.16 -17.72
C PHE A 134 21.60 14.69 -17.71
N MET A 135 20.76 13.79 -18.21
CA MET A 135 21.10 12.37 -18.32
C MET A 135 22.30 12.15 -19.25
N ALA A 136 22.31 12.80 -20.42
CA ALA A 136 23.44 12.72 -21.35
C ALA A 136 24.75 13.23 -20.73
N MET A 137 24.70 14.34 -20.00
CA MET A 137 25.87 14.88 -19.28
C MET A 137 26.37 13.92 -18.20
N TYR A 138 25.46 13.27 -17.47
CA TYR A 138 25.81 12.25 -16.47
C TYR A 138 26.48 11.03 -17.11
N GLU A 139 25.94 10.52 -18.23
CA GLU A 139 26.53 9.41 -18.97
C GLU A 139 27.93 9.74 -19.48
N GLU A 140 28.14 10.94 -20.03
CA GLU A 140 29.46 11.39 -20.46
C GLU A 140 30.46 11.47 -19.30
N MET A 141 30.04 12.01 -18.16
CA MET A 141 30.87 12.06 -16.95
C MET A 141 31.27 10.66 -16.49
N HIS A 142 30.31 9.73 -16.46
CA HIS A 142 30.53 8.35 -16.04
C HIS A 142 31.46 7.59 -17.00
N LYS A 143 31.32 7.80 -18.31
CA LYS A 143 32.22 7.25 -19.35
C LYS A 143 33.65 7.79 -19.21
N LYS A 144 33.84 9.07 -18.92
CA LYS A 144 35.18 9.68 -18.73
C LYS A 144 35.88 9.18 -17.46
N LEU A 145 35.13 8.82 -16.42
CA LEU A 145 35.67 8.27 -15.17
C LEU A 145 36.07 6.79 -15.29
N HIS A 146 35.33 5.99 -16.06
CA HIS A 146 35.61 4.55 -16.24
C HIS A 146 36.45 4.22 -17.49
N GLY A 147 36.53 5.14 -18.47
CA GLY A 147 37.35 4.99 -19.68
C GLY A 147 38.81 5.42 -19.54
N LYS A 148 39.25 5.88 -18.36
CA LYS A 148 40.66 6.19 -18.04
C LYS A 148 41.40 5.04 -17.34
N ALA A 149 40.75 3.89 -17.15
CA ALA A 149 41.33 2.67 -16.61
C ALA A 149 41.49 1.60 -17.71
N SER A 150 42.20 1.95 -18.78
CA SER A 150 42.74 1.01 -19.77
C SER A 150 44.04 1.56 -20.33
#